data_AF-A0A5E4JQK6-F1
#
_entry.id   AF-A0A5E4JQK6-F1
#
_cell.length_a   1.000
_cell.length_b   1.000
_cell.length_c   1.000
_cell.angle_alpha   90.00
_cell.angle_beta   90.00
_cell.angle_gamma   90.00
#
_symmetry.space_group_name_H-M   'P 1'
#
loop_
_entity.id
_entity.type
_entity.pdbx_description
1 polymer ?
#
loop_
_entity_poly.entity_id
_entity_poly.type
_entity_poly.pdbx_seq_one_letter_code
_entity_poly.pdbx_strand_id
1 'polypeptide(L)'
;MPKIIDFSTLNEMESPEEKHRQLLGNIKGQLLTLERKLDFYSRARFENYFYRAYYNSNEVYQVQRFTGDIVKTLRSLSPNKEKRLDSMFERLIIEGTGKEFELEHNQRWFEEAFPMINAFMHSRYFLELAVKYGKELEKAPARIPSGWAALLCLYRLR
;
A
#
# COMPACT_ATOMS: atom_id res chain seq x y z
N MET A 1 22.67 30.88 -39.92
CA MET A 1 22.88 30.53 -38.50
C MET A 1 22.14 29.23 -38.22
N PRO A 2 22.78 28.19 -37.70
CA PRO A 2 22.09 26.95 -37.36
C PRO A 2 21.22 27.15 -36.12
N LYS A 3 19.97 26.70 -36.18
CA LYS A 3 19.07 26.65 -35.02
C LYS A 3 19.66 25.68 -34.00
N ILE A 4 20.02 26.21 -32.83
CA ILE A 4 20.35 25.40 -31.66
C ILE A 4 19.07 24.64 -31.30
N ILE A 5 19.10 23.31 -31.42
CA ILE A 5 18.07 22.45 -30.86
C ILE A 5 18.28 22.49 -29.36
N ASP A 6 17.35 23.12 -28.65
CA ASP A 6 17.30 23.11 -27.20
C ASP A 6 16.85 21.73 -26.73
N PHE A 7 17.78 20.93 -26.22
CA PHE A 7 17.52 19.60 -25.66
C PHE A 7 17.01 19.64 -24.21
N SER A 8 16.77 20.82 -23.62
CA SER A 8 16.32 20.95 -22.23
C SER A 8 14.87 20.49 -21.96
N THR A 9 14.16 20.03 -23.00
CA THR A 9 12.78 19.53 -22.92
C THR A 9 12.56 18.16 -23.57
N LEU A 10 13.59 17.31 -23.59
CA LEU A 10 13.34 15.86 -23.61
C LEU A 10 12.91 15.43 -22.21
N ASN A 11 11.65 15.75 -21.88
CA ASN A 11 10.94 15.13 -20.78
C ASN A 11 10.75 13.66 -21.18
N GLU A 12 11.77 12.83 -20.97
CA GLU A 12 11.70 11.39 -21.15
C GLU A 12 10.63 10.85 -20.19
N MET A 13 9.39 10.78 -20.67
CA MET A 13 8.36 10.02 -20.01
C MET A 13 8.83 8.57 -20.03
N GLU A 14 9.32 8.08 -18.90
CA GLU A 14 9.72 6.68 -18.72
C GLU A 14 8.58 5.77 -19.22
N SER A 15 8.92 4.75 -20.00
CA SER A 15 7.92 3.83 -20.54
C SER A 15 7.21 3.07 -19.41
N PRO A 16 5.97 2.60 -19.61
CA PRO A 16 5.27 1.77 -18.63
C PRO A 16 6.09 0.56 -18.17
N GLU A 17 6.82 -0.09 -19.08
CA GLU A 17 7.70 -1.22 -18.78
C GLU A 17 8.84 -0.81 -17.85
N GLU A 18 9.42 0.38 -18.04
CA GLU A 18 10.46 0.89 -17.15
C GLU A 18 9.91 1.14 -15.75
N LYS A 19 8.72 1.74 -15.62
CA LYS A 19 8.07 1.88 -14.31
C LYS A 19 7.78 0.55 -13.63
N HIS A 20 7.39 -0.48 -14.39
CA HIS A 20 7.17 -1.83 -13.84
C HIS A 20 8.48 -2.45 -13.36
N ARG A 21 9.57 -2.28 -14.13
CA ARG A 21 10.92 -2.72 -13.74
C ARG A 21 11.38 -2.02 -12.47
N GLN A 22 11.22 -0.70 -12.38
CA GLN A 22 11.57 0.09 -11.20
C GLN A 22 10.79 -0.34 -9.96
N LEU A 23 9.47 -0.54 -10.08
CA LEU A 23 8.65 -1.04 -8.97
C LEU A 23 9.15 -2.40 -8.48
N LEU A 24 9.38 -3.36 -9.38
CA LEU A 24 9.90 -4.68 -9.00
C LEU A 24 11.30 -4.58 -8.38
N GLY A 25 12.16 -3.71 -8.92
CA GLY A 25 13.48 -3.43 -8.35
C GLY A 25 13.41 -2.87 -6.93
N ASN A 26 12.51 -1.92 -6.67
CA ASN A 26 12.28 -1.35 -5.35
C ASN A 26 11.78 -2.40 -4.35
N ILE A 27 10.84 -3.26 -4.78
CA ILE A 27 10.33 -4.38 -3.98
C ILE A 27 11.47 -5.34 -3.63
N LYS A 28 12.23 -5.81 -4.63
CA LYS A 28 13.35 -6.74 -4.42
C LYS A 28 14.43 -6.15 -3.51
N GLY A 29 14.77 -4.87 -3.71
CA GLY A 29 15.75 -4.16 -2.89
C GLY A 29 15.35 -4.02 -1.41
N GLN A 30 14.06 -4.13 -1.09
CA GLN A 30 13.54 -4.05 0.27
C GLN A 30 12.95 -5.37 0.78
N LEU A 31 13.10 -6.48 0.04
CA LEU A 31 12.34 -7.72 0.27
C LEU A 31 12.44 -8.24 1.71
N LEU A 32 13.66 -8.35 2.26
CA LEU A 32 13.85 -8.80 3.64
C LEU A 32 13.13 -7.92 4.67
N THR A 33 13.10 -6.61 4.43
CA THR A 33 12.37 -5.67 5.29
C THR A 33 10.86 -5.83 5.15
N LEU A 34 10.37 -6.03 3.92
CA LEU A 34 8.95 -6.29 3.65
C LEU A 34 8.47 -7.58 4.31
N GLU A 35 9.27 -8.65 4.24
CA GLU A 35 8.97 -9.93 4.91
C GLU A 35 8.89 -9.78 6.42
N ARG A 36 9.88 -9.11 7.03
CA ARG A 36 9.88 -8.84 8.48
C ARG A 36 8.67 -8.02 8.91
N LYS A 37 8.26 -7.03 8.11
CA LYS A 37 7.04 -6.25 8.38
C LYS A 37 5.79 -7.12 8.25
N LEU A 38 5.69 -7.94 7.20
CA LEU A 38 4.55 -8.83 7.01
C LEU A 38 4.43 -9.84 8.16
N ASP A 39 5.55 -10.37 8.64
CA ASP A 39 5.61 -11.25 9.81
C ASP A 39 5.26 -10.50 11.11
N PHE A 40 5.74 -9.27 11.28
CA PHE A 40 5.33 -8.44 12.41
C PHE A 40 3.82 -8.20 12.44
N TYR A 41 3.20 -8.00 11.27
CA TYR A 41 1.75 -7.92 11.05
C TYR A 41 1.10 -9.29 10.82
N SER A 42 1.63 -10.32 11.50
CA SER A 42 1.20 -11.70 11.40
C SER A 42 -0.31 -11.89 11.58
N ARG A 43 -0.74 -13.08 11.20
CA ARG A 43 -2.11 -13.56 11.37
C ARG A 43 -2.62 -13.39 12.80
N ALA A 44 -1.79 -13.58 13.83
CA ALA A 44 -2.21 -13.42 15.22
C ALA A 44 -2.57 -11.97 15.59
N ARG A 45 -1.78 -10.97 15.15
CA ARG A 45 -2.15 -9.55 15.34
C ARG A 45 -3.39 -9.20 14.54
N PHE A 46 -3.48 -9.72 13.33
CA PHE A 46 -4.65 -9.53 12.47
C PHE A 46 -5.93 -10.06 13.14
N GLU A 47 -5.90 -11.30 13.61
CA GLU A 47 -6.99 -11.95 14.35
C GLU A 47 -7.38 -11.15 15.60
N ASN A 48 -6.38 -10.62 16.36
CA ASN A 48 -6.62 -9.80 17.53
C ASN A 48 -7.48 -8.56 17.24
N TYR A 49 -7.13 -7.76 16.23
CA TYR A 49 -7.91 -6.55 15.92
C TYR A 49 -9.24 -6.88 15.23
N PHE A 50 -9.29 -7.98 14.48
CA PHE A 50 -10.52 -8.42 13.84
C PHE A 50 -11.58 -8.79 14.88
N TYR A 51 -11.28 -9.65 15.86
CA TYR A 51 -12.27 -10.00 16.88
C TYR A 51 -12.64 -8.79 17.74
N ARG A 52 -11.68 -7.89 18.04
CA ARG A 52 -11.93 -6.68 18.84
C ARG A 52 -12.90 -5.72 18.16
N ALA A 53 -12.96 -5.72 16.83
CA ALA A 53 -13.98 -4.98 16.09
C ALA A 53 -15.38 -5.58 16.27
N TYR A 54 -15.52 -6.90 16.40
CA TYR A 54 -16.82 -7.52 16.71
C TYR A 54 -17.18 -7.43 18.19
N TYR A 55 -16.18 -7.34 19.07
CA TYR A 55 -16.33 -7.25 20.52
C TYR A 55 -16.56 -5.80 21.02
N ASN A 56 -16.55 -4.80 20.15
CA ASN A 56 -16.64 -3.38 20.50
C ASN A 56 -15.53 -2.90 21.45
N SER A 57 -14.30 -3.34 21.23
CA SER A 57 -13.14 -2.92 22.03
C SER A 57 -12.44 -1.70 21.40
N ASN A 58 -12.26 -0.65 22.20
CA ASN A 58 -11.51 0.55 21.83
C ASN A 58 -10.04 0.27 21.40
N GLU A 59 -9.49 -0.90 21.72
CA GLU A 59 -8.18 -1.31 21.24
C GLU A 59 -8.10 -1.42 19.70
N VAL A 60 -9.23 -1.52 18.99
CA VAL A 60 -9.27 -1.41 17.52
C VAL A 60 -8.58 -0.14 17.02
N TYR A 61 -8.65 0.97 17.76
CA TYR A 61 -8.04 2.24 17.35
C TYR A 61 -6.52 2.14 17.17
N GLN A 62 -5.87 1.17 17.80
CA GLN A 62 -4.44 0.94 17.64
C GLN A 62 -4.07 0.47 16.22
N VAL A 63 -5.00 -0.14 15.49
CA VAL A 63 -4.75 -0.66 14.13
C VAL A 63 -4.37 0.44 13.13
N GLN A 64 -4.77 1.68 13.41
CA GLN A 64 -4.44 2.85 12.61
C GLN A 64 -2.92 3.07 12.52
N ARG A 65 -2.18 2.78 13.60
CA ARG A 65 -0.70 2.90 13.63
C ARG A 65 -0.04 1.92 12.67
N PHE A 66 -0.54 0.68 12.61
CA PHE A 66 -0.04 -0.34 11.69
C PHE A 66 -0.39 -0.02 10.25
N THR A 67 -1.62 0.45 10.01
CA THR A 67 -2.04 0.96 8.71
C THR A 67 -1.08 2.05 8.22
N GLY A 68 -0.79 3.05 9.06
CA GLY A 68 0.15 4.12 8.73
C GLY A 68 1.57 3.62 8.39
N ASP A 69 2.12 2.69 9.19
CA ASP A 69 3.44 2.13 8.93
C ASP A 69 3.50 1.30 7.63
N ILE A 70 2.47 0.50 7.35
CA ILE A 70 2.36 -0.26 6.11
C ILE A 70 2.23 0.70 4.92
N VAL A 71 1.35 1.71 4.99
CA VAL A 71 1.18 2.70 3.92
C VAL A 71 2.48 3.45 3.65
N LYS A 72 3.21 3.85 4.70
CA LYS A 72 4.55 4.47 4.56
C LYS A 72 5.52 3.55 3.81
N THR A 73 5.48 2.25 4.13
CA THR A 73 6.27 1.22 3.43
C THR A 73 5.84 1.09 1.97
N LEU A 74 4.54 0.99 1.67
CA LEU A 74 4.05 0.90 0.30
C LEU A 74 4.46 2.13 -0.53
N ARG A 75 4.40 3.34 0.04
CA ARG A 75 4.87 4.57 -0.61
C ARG A 75 6.37 4.57 -0.90
N SER A 76 7.20 3.93 -0.07
CA SER A 76 8.65 3.86 -0.33
C SER A 76 9.01 2.99 -1.54
N LEU A 77 8.11 2.11 -1.97
CA LEU A 77 8.29 1.26 -3.15
C LEU A 77 7.90 1.96 -4.46
N SER A 78 7.19 3.09 -4.38
CA SER A 78 6.66 3.80 -5.55
C SER A 78 7.79 4.24 -6.50
N PRO A 79 7.70 3.91 -7.81
CA PRO A 79 8.59 4.47 -8.83
C PRO A 79 8.19 5.92 -9.22
N ASN A 80 7.03 6.41 -8.76
CA ASN A 80 6.57 7.77 -9.00
C ASN A 80 7.15 8.74 -7.96
N LYS A 81 7.64 9.90 -8.40
CA LYS A 81 8.23 10.95 -7.54
C LYS A 81 7.25 11.46 -6.47
N GLU A 82 5.97 11.59 -6.84
CA GLU A 82 4.91 12.06 -5.93
C GLU A 82 4.58 11.05 -4.83
N LYS A 83 4.95 9.77 -4.99
CA LYS A 83 4.63 8.67 -4.06
C LYS A 83 3.15 8.59 -3.68
N ARG A 84 2.27 9.07 -4.55
CA ARG A 84 0.81 8.93 -4.44
C ARG A 84 0.41 7.50 -4.81
N LEU A 85 -0.50 6.93 -4.03
CA LEU A 85 -1.12 5.66 -4.33
C LEU A 85 -2.45 5.91 -5.07
N ASP A 86 -3.12 4.83 -5.46
CA ASP A 86 -4.46 4.86 -6.06
C ASP A 86 -5.46 5.66 -5.21
N SER A 87 -6.33 6.44 -5.86
CA SER A 87 -7.24 7.35 -5.16
C SER A 87 -8.30 6.64 -4.31
N MET A 88 -8.75 5.45 -4.70
CA MET A 88 -9.68 4.66 -3.87
C MET A 88 -8.96 4.11 -2.64
N PHE A 89 -7.71 3.67 -2.82
CA PHE A 89 -6.89 3.24 -1.69
C PHE A 89 -6.60 4.41 -0.72
N GLU A 90 -6.23 5.58 -1.22
CA GLU A 90 -6.01 6.78 -0.41
C GLU A 90 -7.26 7.15 0.39
N ARG A 91 -8.45 7.04 -0.22
CA ARG A 91 -9.71 7.27 0.48
C ARG A 91 -9.95 6.27 1.61
N LEU A 92 -9.68 4.99 1.39
CA LEU A 92 -9.74 3.98 2.46
C LEU A 92 -8.85 4.35 3.64
N ILE A 93 -7.63 4.86 3.38
CA ILE A 93 -6.71 5.27 4.45
C ILE A 93 -7.26 6.48 5.22
N ILE A 94 -7.81 7.48 4.52
CA ILE A 94 -8.41 8.66 5.15
C ILE A 94 -9.58 8.26 6.05
N GLU A 95 -10.46 7.37 5.58
CA GLU A 95 -11.63 6.93 6.35
C GLU A 95 -11.26 6.04 7.55
N GLY A 96 -10.15 5.29 7.44
CA GLY A 96 -9.71 4.32 8.44
C GLY A 96 -8.60 4.79 9.38
N THR A 97 -8.13 6.04 9.30
CA THR A 97 -7.04 6.56 10.16
C THR A 97 -7.31 7.98 10.67
N GLY A 98 -6.53 8.44 11.65
CA GLY A 98 -6.65 9.78 12.23
C GLY A 98 -7.80 9.96 13.23
N LYS A 99 -8.42 8.87 13.69
CA LYS A 99 -9.53 8.90 14.64
C LYS A 99 -9.03 8.73 16.08
N GLU A 100 -9.57 9.53 16.99
CA GLU A 100 -9.41 9.36 18.44
C GLU A 100 -10.67 8.69 19.02
N PHE A 101 -10.53 7.90 20.08
CA PHE A 101 -11.68 7.18 20.64
C PHE A 101 -12.51 8.11 21.52
N GLU A 102 -13.81 8.13 21.25
CA GLU A 102 -14.84 8.80 22.05
C GLU A 102 -15.90 7.77 22.46
N LEU A 103 -16.49 7.93 23.64
CA LEU A 103 -17.47 6.96 24.15
C LEU A 103 -18.71 6.86 23.25
N GLU A 104 -19.08 7.95 22.60
CA GLU A 104 -20.19 8.07 21.64
C GLU A 104 -20.00 7.16 20.43
N HIS A 105 -18.75 6.82 20.07
CA HIS A 105 -18.46 5.90 18.98
C HIS A 105 -19.07 4.51 19.21
N ASN A 106 -19.30 4.10 20.46
CA ASN A 106 -19.96 2.84 20.76
C ASN A 106 -21.40 2.77 20.21
N GLN A 107 -22.08 3.92 20.04
CA GLN A 107 -23.43 3.97 19.47
C GLN A 107 -23.45 3.78 17.95
N ARG A 108 -22.33 4.02 17.29
CA ARG A 108 -22.13 3.88 15.83
C ARG A 108 -20.89 3.05 15.54
N TRP A 109 -20.71 1.99 16.31
CA TRP A 109 -19.44 1.27 16.35
C TRP A 109 -19.05 0.72 14.98
N PHE A 110 -20.03 0.25 14.20
CA PHE A 110 -19.79 -0.26 12.86
C PHE A 110 -19.18 0.83 11.96
N GLU A 111 -19.77 2.03 11.96
CA GLU A 111 -19.34 3.18 11.18
C GLU A 111 -17.97 3.72 11.63
N GLU A 112 -17.62 3.53 12.90
CA GLU A 112 -16.36 4.05 13.43
C GLU A 112 -15.19 3.05 13.29
N ALA A 113 -15.41 1.78 13.64
CA ALA A 113 -14.38 0.76 13.74
C ALA A 113 -14.09 0.03 12.42
N PHE A 114 -15.11 -0.30 11.63
CA PHE A 114 -14.91 -1.10 10.42
C PHE A 114 -14.08 -0.39 9.33
N PRO A 115 -14.15 0.95 9.15
CA PRO A 115 -13.22 1.64 8.26
C PRO A 115 -11.75 1.42 8.64
N MET A 116 -11.43 1.36 9.93
CA MET A 116 -10.04 1.12 10.39
C MET A 116 -9.57 -0.29 10.04
N ILE A 117 -10.43 -1.29 10.26
CA ILE A 117 -10.14 -2.68 9.90
C ILE A 117 -10.00 -2.80 8.38
N ASN A 118 -10.88 -2.15 7.62
CA ASN A 118 -10.86 -2.19 6.17
C ASN A 118 -9.56 -1.59 5.59
N ALA A 119 -9.14 -0.43 6.12
CA ALA A 119 -7.88 0.20 5.74
C ALA A 119 -6.67 -0.69 6.07
N PHE A 120 -6.67 -1.31 7.26
CA PHE A 120 -5.61 -2.23 7.66
C PHE A 120 -5.55 -3.48 6.78
N MET A 121 -6.69 -4.09 6.49
CA MET A 121 -6.81 -5.28 5.64
C MET A 121 -6.22 -5.03 4.25
N HIS A 122 -6.65 -3.96 3.59
CA HIS A 122 -6.18 -3.62 2.26
C HIS A 122 -4.68 -3.29 2.27
N SER A 123 -4.22 -2.50 3.25
CA SER A 123 -2.80 -2.17 3.40
C SER A 123 -1.95 -3.42 3.55
N ARG A 124 -2.33 -4.32 4.47
CA ARG A 124 -1.62 -5.58 4.72
C ARG A 124 -1.65 -6.48 3.48
N TYR A 125 -2.77 -6.56 2.77
CA TYR A 125 -2.87 -7.39 1.58
C TYR A 125 -1.96 -6.88 0.45
N PHE A 126 -1.86 -5.57 0.23
CA PHE A 126 -0.90 -5.02 -0.73
C PHE A 126 0.56 -5.28 -0.32
N LEU A 127 0.88 -5.24 0.97
CA LEU A 127 2.20 -5.65 1.47
C LEU A 127 2.46 -7.14 1.19
N GLU A 128 1.46 -8.00 1.41
CA GLU A 128 1.52 -9.43 1.10
C GLU A 128 1.77 -9.68 -0.40
N LEU A 129 1.06 -8.97 -1.27
CA LEU A 129 1.30 -9.03 -2.72
C LEU A 129 2.71 -8.56 -3.09
N ALA A 130 3.20 -7.47 -2.48
CA ALA A 130 4.56 -6.98 -2.73
C ALA A 130 5.61 -8.04 -2.34
N VAL A 131 5.48 -8.67 -1.17
CA VAL A 131 6.36 -9.77 -0.74
C VAL A 131 6.27 -10.95 -1.70
N LYS A 132 5.05 -11.39 -2.04
CA LYS A 132 4.82 -12.52 -2.94
C LYS A 132 5.51 -12.32 -4.29
N TYR A 133 5.24 -11.21 -4.96
CA TYR A 133 5.79 -10.96 -6.29
C TYR A 133 7.27 -10.56 -6.27
N GLY A 134 7.76 -10.01 -5.16
CA GLY A 134 9.20 -9.82 -4.94
C GLY A 134 9.98 -11.15 -4.90
N LYS A 135 9.34 -12.22 -4.41
CA LYS A 135 9.90 -13.58 -4.41
C LYS A 135 9.72 -14.31 -5.74
N GLU A 136 8.54 -14.21 -6.34
CA GLU A 136 8.16 -15.05 -7.48
C GLU A 136 8.61 -14.51 -8.83
N LEU A 137 8.72 -13.18 -9.00
CA LEU A 137 9.06 -12.58 -10.29
C LEU A 137 10.55 -12.34 -10.42
N GLU A 138 11.17 -12.88 -11.48
CA GLU A 138 12.53 -12.51 -11.85
C GLU A 138 12.61 -11.16 -12.56
N LYS A 139 11.63 -10.90 -13.42
CA LYS A 139 11.48 -9.67 -14.19
C LYS A 139 10.01 -9.30 -14.31
N ALA A 140 9.72 -8.05 -14.71
CA ALA A 140 8.37 -7.62 -15.01
C ALA A 140 7.73 -8.57 -16.05
N PRO A 141 6.55 -9.16 -15.75
CA PRO A 141 5.99 -10.23 -16.57
C PRO A 141 5.28 -9.68 -17.81
N ALA A 142 5.49 -10.30 -18.97
CA ALA A 142 4.76 -9.96 -20.20
C ALA A 142 3.26 -10.32 -20.09
N ARG A 143 2.94 -11.44 -19.45
CA ARG A 143 1.57 -11.80 -19.07
C ARG A 143 1.35 -11.46 -17.60
N ILE A 144 0.63 -10.37 -17.35
CA ILE A 144 0.45 -9.81 -16.01
C ILE A 144 -0.49 -10.69 -15.16
N PRO A 145 0.00 -11.33 -14.07
CA PRO A 145 -0.86 -12.00 -13.10
C PRO A 145 -1.76 -11.01 -12.36
N SER A 146 -2.95 -11.40 -11.93
CA SER A 146 -3.92 -10.49 -11.31
C SER A 146 -3.41 -9.80 -10.03
N GLY A 147 -2.59 -10.47 -9.22
CA GLY A 147 -2.01 -9.83 -8.04
C GLY A 147 -0.92 -8.80 -8.39
N TRP A 148 -0.15 -9.03 -9.46
CA TRP A 148 0.77 -8.02 -9.98
C TRP A 148 -0.01 -6.85 -10.58
N ALA A 149 -1.11 -7.14 -11.31
CA ALA A 149 -2.03 -6.11 -11.79
C ALA A 149 -2.55 -5.22 -10.65
N ALA A 150 -2.92 -5.81 -9.51
CA ALA A 150 -3.39 -5.07 -8.35
C ALA A 150 -2.32 -4.11 -7.82
N LEU A 151 -1.06 -4.54 -7.72
CA LEU A 151 0.05 -3.63 -7.36
C LEU A 151 0.21 -2.52 -8.40
N LEU A 152 0.16 -2.84 -9.70
CA LEU A 152 0.24 -1.82 -10.75
C LEU A 152 -0.89 -0.80 -10.63
N CYS A 153 -2.13 -1.22 -10.34
CA CYS A 153 -3.24 -0.31 -10.05
C CYS A 153 -2.94 0.57 -8.83
N LEU A 154 -2.49 -0.03 -7.71
CA LEU A 154 -2.12 0.72 -6.49
C LEU A 154 -1.11 1.83 -6.77
N TYR A 155 -0.13 1.58 -7.64
CA TYR A 155 0.89 2.56 -8.01
C TYR A 155 0.52 3.41 -9.24
N ARG A 156 -0.70 3.28 -9.76
CA ARG A 156 -1.21 4.01 -10.95
C ARG A 156 -0.34 3.80 -12.19
N LEU A 157 0.10 2.56 -12.39
CA LEU A 157 0.95 2.11 -13.50
C LEU A 157 0.20 1.24 -14.52
N ARG A 158 -1.13 1.32 -14.51
CA ARG A 158 -2.04 0.56 -15.38
C ARG A 158 -3.05 1.49 -16.02
#